data_AF-A0A1M7Z160-F1
#
_entry.id   AF-A0A1M7Z160-F1
#
_cell.length_a   1.000
_cell.length_b   1.000
_cell.length_c   1.000
_cell.angle_alpha   90.00
_cell.angle_beta   90.00
_cell.angle_gamma   90.00
#
_symmetry.space_group_name_H-M   'P 1'
#
loop_
_entity.id
_entity.type
_entity.pdbx_description
1 polymer ?
#
loop_
_entity_poly.entity_id
_entity_poly.type
_entity_poly.pdbx_seq_one_letter_code
_entity_poly.pdbx_strand_id
1 'polypeptide(L)'
;MNALLPAAAAHGIQPDCVVATDDLHAGGRPGPYMALKNVIDLAVTDVAACVKVDDSLPGITEGRSAGMWTVGVLLTGNEAGLTESDFHAATPEALNAIRSNVREKFTSAGAHYTVDSVADLPSVLTEITTRLQRGERPV
;
A
#
# COMPACT_ATOMS: atom_id res chain seq x y z
N MET A 1 6.28 15.61 -8.57
CA MET A 1 5.32 14.74 -9.31
C MET A 1 5.27 14.96 -10.83
N ASN A 2 5.96 15.96 -11.37
CA ASN A 2 5.83 16.43 -12.75
C ASN A 2 6.16 15.39 -13.85
N ALA A 3 6.93 14.35 -13.55
CA ALA A 3 7.22 13.25 -14.49
C ALA A 3 6.34 12.00 -14.26
N LEU A 4 5.94 11.74 -13.02
CA LEU A 4 5.22 10.51 -12.66
C LEU A 4 3.74 10.56 -13.05
N LEU A 5 3.07 11.70 -12.85
CA LEU A 5 1.64 11.82 -13.18
C LEU A 5 1.36 11.74 -14.68
N PRO A 6 2.14 12.40 -15.56
CA PRO A 6 1.97 12.21 -17.01
C PRO A 6 2.23 10.76 -17.45
N ALA A 7 3.23 10.10 -16.88
CA ALA A 7 3.52 8.69 -17.18
C ALA A 7 2.36 7.78 -16.73
N ALA A 8 1.87 7.95 -15.50
CA ALA A 8 0.72 7.21 -14.98
C ALA A 8 -0.53 7.42 -15.84
N ALA A 9 -0.81 8.66 -16.23
CA ALA A 9 -1.95 9.00 -17.07
C ALA A 9 -1.88 8.35 -18.47
N ALA A 10 -0.68 8.20 -19.04
CA ALA A 10 -0.49 7.48 -20.31
C ALA A 10 -0.86 5.99 -20.21
N HIS A 11 -0.84 5.43 -19.00
CA HIS A 11 -1.30 4.07 -18.69
C HIS A 11 -2.73 4.04 -18.11
N GLY A 12 -3.48 5.15 -18.18
CA GLY A 12 -4.86 5.24 -17.71
C GLY A 12 -5.02 5.39 -16.20
N ILE A 13 -3.94 5.67 -15.47
CA ILE A 13 -3.98 5.87 -14.01
C ILE A 13 -4.05 7.36 -13.72
N GLN A 14 -5.18 7.81 -13.18
CA GLN A 14 -5.43 9.21 -12.82
C GLN A 14 -6.01 9.28 -11.40
N PRO A 15 -5.15 9.46 -10.38
CA PRO A 15 -5.61 9.63 -9.00
C PRO A 15 -6.32 10.98 -8.80
N ASP A 16 -7.39 11.00 -8.01
CA ASP A 16 -8.12 12.24 -7.67
C ASP A 16 -7.30 13.18 -6.77
N CYS A 17 -6.41 12.62 -5.95
CA CYS A 17 -5.51 13.36 -5.07
C CYS A 17 -4.12 12.70 -5.07
N VAL A 18 -3.09 13.54 -5.02
CA VAL A 18 -1.69 13.12 -4.96
C VAL A 18 -0.98 14.04 -4.00
N VAL A 19 -0.30 13.45 -3.01
CA VAL A 19 0.51 14.17 -2.03
C VAL A 19 1.90 13.57 -2.05
N ALA A 20 2.91 14.40 -2.24
CA ALA A 20 4.31 14.05 -2.18
C ALA A 20 4.97 14.62 -0.92
N THR A 21 6.14 14.08 -0.56
CA THR A 21 6.86 14.46 0.66
C THR A 21 7.20 15.95 0.70
N ASP A 22 7.53 16.55 -0.46
CA ASP A 22 7.86 17.96 -0.62
C ASP A 22 6.66 18.89 -0.48
N ASP A 23 5.43 18.36 -0.50
CA ASP A 23 4.20 19.14 -0.27
C ASP A 23 3.94 19.42 1.22
N LEU A 24 4.65 18.74 2.13
CA LEU A 24 4.38 18.78 3.58
C LEU A 24 5.61 19.15 4.41
N HIS A 25 5.49 20.19 5.24
CA HIS A 25 6.52 20.58 6.20
C HIS A 25 6.86 19.50 7.24
N ALA A 26 5.88 18.65 7.58
CA ALA A 26 6.07 17.57 8.55
C ALA A 26 6.90 16.39 8.01
N GLY A 27 7.20 16.36 6.71
CA GLY A 27 7.88 15.27 6.02
C GLY A 27 6.91 14.19 5.54
N GLY A 28 7.45 13.01 5.27
CA GLY A 28 6.72 11.87 4.70
C GLY A 28 6.80 10.62 5.57
N ARG A 29 6.80 9.47 4.90
CA ARG A 29 6.94 8.15 5.52
C ARG A 29 8.19 8.08 6.43
N PRO A 30 8.11 7.43 7.61
CA PRO A 30 6.99 6.63 8.12
C PRO A 30 5.90 7.43 8.86
N GLY A 31 5.99 8.76 8.92
CA GLY A 31 4.96 9.59 9.53
C GLY A 31 3.64 9.52 8.74
N PRO A 32 2.46 9.67 9.40
CA PRO A 32 1.15 9.49 8.77
C PRO A 32 0.73 10.64 7.84
N TYR A 33 1.60 11.62 7.62
CA TYR A 33 1.22 12.95 7.16
C TYR A 33 0.67 12.97 5.73
N MET A 34 1.30 12.25 4.79
CA MET A 34 0.82 12.24 3.40
C MET A 34 -0.50 11.47 3.28
N ALA A 35 -0.64 10.36 4.00
CA ALA A 35 -1.89 9.61 4.07
C ALA A 35 -3.03 10.45 4.65
N LEU A 36 -2.81 11.17 5.76
CA LEU A 36 -3.81 12.04 6.37
C LEU A 36 -4.12 13.29 5.53
N LYS A 37 -3.15 13.82 4.78
CA LYS A 37 -3.42 14.90 3.83
C LYS A 37 -4.38 14.46 2.72
N ASN A 38 -4.23 13.23 2.20
CA ASN A 38 -5.18 12.67 1.24
C ASN A 38 -6.59 12.55 1.83
N VAL A 39 -6.72 12.12 3.09
CA VAL A 39 -8.03 12.07 3.79
C VAL A 39 -8.69 13.44 3.79
N ILE A 40 -7.95 14.49 4.15
CA ILE A 40 -8.46 15.87 4.21
C ILE A 40 -8.87 16.35 2.81
N ASP A 41 -8.01 16.18 1.82
CA ASP A 41 -8.21 16.71 0.47
C ASP A 41 -9.33 16.00 -0.30
N LEU A 42 -9.49 14.69 -0.06
CA LEU A 42 -10.59 13.88 -0.59
C LEU A 42 -11.87 14.00 0.25
N ALA A 43 -11.85 14.80 1.33
CA ALA A 43 -12.96 14.96 2.27
C ALA A 43 -13.51 13.63 2.83
N VAL A 44 -12.63 12.66 3.07
CA VAL A 44 -13.00 11.37 3.65
C VAL A 44 -13.34 11.55 5.13
N THR A 45 -14.47 10.97 5.56
CA THR A 45 -15.02 11.19 6.91
C THR A 45 -14.68 10.09 7.91
N ASP A 46 -14.20 8.94 7.46
CA ASP A 46 -13.77 7.83 8.32
C ASP A 46 -12.41 7.27 7.87
N VAL A 47 -11.36 7.60 8.61
CA VAL A 47 -9.99 7.13 8.32
C VAL A 47 -9.87 5.61 8.42
N ALA A 48 -10.65 4.98 9.29
CA ALA A 48 -10.64 3.53 9.44
C ALA A 48 -11.27 2.80 8.24
N ALA A 49 -11.97 3.52 7.34
CA ALA A 49 -12.43 2.99 6.07
C ALA A 49 -11.39 3.14 4.95
N CYS A 50 -10.30 3.88 5.18
CA CYS A 50 -9.21 4.00 4.22
C CYS A 50 -8.30 2.75 4.24
N VAL A 51 -7.74 2.44 3.07
CA VAL A 51 -6.79 1.34 2.88
C VAL A 51 -5.49 1.89 2.32
N LYS A 52 -4.40 1.77 3.08
CA LYS A 52 -3.05 2.06 2.63
C LYS A 52 -2.45 0.81 1.99
N VAL A 53 -2.20 0.88 0.68
CA VAL A 53 -1.46 -0.14 -0.07
C VAL A 53 -0.03 0.35 -0.24
N ASP A 54 0.96 -0.48 0.07
CA ASP A 54 2.38 -0.13 -0.09
C ASP A 54 3.26 -1.37 -0.27
N ASP A 55 4.41 -1.18 -0.90
CA ASP A 55 5.42 -2.21 -1.16
C ASP A 55 6.68 -2.02 -0.31
N SER A 56 6.64 -1.13 0.68
CA SER A 56 7.77 -0.80 1.57
C SER A 56 7.34 -0.75 3.03
N LEU A 57 8.25 -1.10 3.94
CA LEU A 57 7.99 -1.06 5.39
C LEU A 57 7.59 0.36 5.88
N PRO A 58 8.26 1.45 5.48
CA PRO A 58 7.86 2.80 5.91
C PRO A 58 6.44 3.18 5.48
N GLY A 59 5.97 2.71 4.32
CA GLY A 59 4.61 2.98 3.87
C GLY A 59 3.53 2.16 4.60
N ILE A 60 3.85 0.93 5.00
CA ILE A 60 2.99 0.17 5.91
C ILE A 60 2.91 0.85 7.28
N THR A 61 4.05 1.31 7.82
CA THR A 61 4.06 2.08 9.08
C THR A 61 3.24 3.36 8.98
N GLU A 62 3.35 4.12 7.88
CA GLU A 62 2.53 5.31 7.63
C GLU A 62 1.02 5.01 7.73
N GLY A 63 0.55 3.96 7.04
CA GLY A 63 -0.86 3.57 7.10
C GLY A 63 -1.32 3.15 8.50
N ARG A 64 -0.49 2.40 9.22
CA ARG A 64 -0.77 1.99 10.60
C ARG A 64 -0.82 3.20 11.54
N SER A 65 0.14 4.11 11.44
CA SER A 65 0.18 5.33 12.23
C SER A 65 -0.97 6.28 11.91
N ALA A 66 -1.51 6.23 10.69
CA ALA A 66 -2.68 7.00 10.29
C ALA A 66 -4.02 6.39 10.77
N GLY A 67 -4.03 5.14 11.24
CA GLY A 67 -5.26 4.43 11.62
C GLY A 67 -6.04 3.85 10.43
N MET A 68 -5.34 3.51 9.35
CA MET A 68 -5.90 2.90 8.14
C MET A 68 -5.70 1.38 8.14
N TRP A 69 -6.52 0.65 7.36
CA TRP A 69 -6.15 -0.71 6.96
C TRP A 69 -4.88 -0.67 6.12
N THR A 70 -4.07 -1.72 6.17
CA THR A 70 -2.78 -1.77 5.47
C THR A 70 -2.62 -3.07 4.71
N VAL A 71 -2.17 -2.95 3.46
CA VAL A 71 -1.96 -4.07 2.54
C VAL A 71 -0.55 -3.99 1.98
N GLY A 72 0.29 -4.98 2.30
CA GLY A 72 1.65 -5.11 1.76
C GLY A 72 1.70 -5.84 0.42
N VAL A 73 2.39 -5.28 -0.57
CA VAL A 73 2.61 -5.91 -1.89
C VAL A 73 3.91 -6.73 -1.88
N LEU A 74 3.81 -8.03 -2.10
CA LEU A 74 4.88 -8.99 -1.82
C LEU A 74 5.87 -9.18 -2.96
N LEU A 75 5.43 -9.19 -4.22
CA LEU A 75 6.26 -9.66 -5.35
C LEU A 75 6.56 -8.59 -6.39
N THR A 76 5.68 -7.60 -6.54
CA THR A 76 5.80 -6.57 -7.60
C THR A 76 6.24 -5.21 -7.06
N GLY A 77 7.11 -5.19 -6.06
CA GLY A 77 7.53 -3.94 -5.43
C GLY A 77 8.86 -4.03 -4.67
N ASN A 78 9.19 -2.96 -3.96
CA ASN A 78 10.52 -2.70 -3.39
C ASN A 78 11.04 -3.83 -2.50
N GLU A 79 10.23 -4.38 -1.59
CA GLU A 79 10.70 -5.44 -0.69
C GLU A 79 11.03 -6.75 -1.42
N ALA A 80 10.41 -7.03 -2.57
CA ALA A 80 10.77 -8.18 -3.41
C ALA A 80 12.08 -7.96 -4.16
N GLY A 81 12.37 -6.72 -4.55
CA GLY A 81 13.60 -6.37 -5.26
C GLY A 81 13.74 -7.01 -6.65
N LEU A 82 12.62 -7.49 -7.23
CA LEU A 82 12.60 -8.10 -8.55
C LEU A 82 12.31 -7.03 -9.61
N THR A 83 13.03 -7.08 -10.73
CA THR A 83 12.54 -6.45 -11.95
C THR A 83 11.37 -7.24 -12.54
N GLU A 84 10.61 -6.64 -13.45
CA GLU A 84 9.54 -7.36 -14.17
C GLU A 84 10.08 -8.61 -14.88
N SER A 85 11.26 -8.50 -15.52
CA SER A 85 11.90 -9.64 -16.19
C SER A 85 12.30 -10.73 -15.19
N ASP A 86 12.85 -10.38 -14.04
CA ASP A 86 13.22 -11.36 -13.01
C ASP A 86 12.00 -12.07 -12.46
N PHE A 87 10.91 -11.33 -12.23
CA PHE A 87 9.64 -11.89 -11.77
C PHE A 87 9.08 -12.93 -12.75
N HIS A 88 9.09 -12.63 -14.06
CA HIS A 88 8.61 -13.57 -15.08
C HIS A 88 9.54 -14.77 -15.30
N ALA A 89 10.84 -14.62 -15.06
CA ALA A 89 11.81 -15.70 -15.22
C ALA A 89 11.97 -16.57 -13.95
N ALA A 90 11.53 -16.09 -12.79
CA ALA A 90 11.68 -16.78 -11.52
C ALA A 90 10.87 -18.08 -11.47
N THR A 91 11.44 -19.10 -10.84
CA THR A 91 10.72 -20.34 -10.59
C THR A 91 9.70 -20.15 -9.46
N PRO A 92 8.66 -21.00 -9.39
CA PRO A 92 7.71 -20.97 -8.28
C PRO A 92 8.37 -21.05 -6.90
N GLU A 93 9.44 -21.83 -6.77
CA GLU A 93 10.19 -21.98 -5.51
C GLU A 93 10.90 -20.68 -5.11
N ALA A 94 11.52 -19.99 -6.07
CA ALA A 94 12.16 -18.70 -5.84
C ALA A 94 11.15 -17.63 -5.42
N LEU A 95 10.01 -17.54 -6.13
CA LEU A 95 8.93 -16.62 -5.77
C LEU A 95 8.34 -16.96 -4.39
N ASN A 96 8.20 -18.25 -4.05
CA ASN A 96 7.75 -18.69 -2.73
C ASN A 96 8.70 -18.27 -1.60
N ALA A 97 10.01 -18.35 -1.83
CA ALA A 97 11.02 -17.92 -0.86
C ALA A 97 10.95 -16.39 -0.63
N ILE A 98 10.87 -15.60 -1.71
CA ILE A 98 10.73 -14.15 -1.64
C ILE A 98 9.44 -13.77 -0.92
N ARG A 99 8.31 -14.36 -1.33
CA ARG A 99 6.99 -14.12 -0.72
C ARG A 99 7.02 -14.35 0.78
N SER A 100 7.61 -15.46 1.22
CA SER A 100 7.65 -15.83 2.63
C SER A 100 8.47 -14.82 3.45
N ASN A 101 9.65 -14.44 2.95
CA ASN A 101 10.51 -13.45 3.59
C ASN A 101 9.82 -12.07 3.66
N VAL A 102 9.30 -11.57 2.55
CA VAL A 102 8.65 -10.26 2.49
C VAL A 102 7.39 -10.22 3.36
N ARG A 103 6.60 -11.30 3.36
CA ARG A 103 5.41 -11.42 4.21
C ARG A 103 5.78 -11.35 5.69
N GLU A 104 6.86 -12.00 6.12
CA GLU A 104 7.31 -11.94 7.51
C GLU A 104 7.68 -10.51 7.92
N LYS A 105 8.39 -9.77 7.06
CA LYS A 105 8.73 -8.36 7.30
C LYS A 105 7.48 -7.50 7.43
N PHE A 106 6.53 -7.62 6.49
CA PHE A 106 5.29 -6.82 6.55
C PHE A 106 4.40 -7.18 7.73
N THR A 107 4.31 -8.47 8.07
CA THR A 107 3.57 -8.92 9.26
C THR A 107 4.19 -8.33 10.52
N SER A 108 5.53 -8.35 10.61
CA SER A 108 6.27 -7.71 11.72
C SER A 108 6.06 -6.19 11.78
N ALA A 109 5.88 -5.53 10.63
CA ALA A 109 5.55 -4.10 10.53
C ALA A 109 4.06 -3.78 10.78
N GLY A 110 3.22 -4.80 11.02
CA GLY A 110 1.79 -4.64 11.31
C GLY A 110 0.91 -4.53 10.07
N ALA A 111 1.30 -5.07 8.91
CA ALA A 111 0.39 -5.19 7.78
C ALA A 111 -0.83 -6.05 8.14
N HIS A 112 -2.04 -5.57 7.85
CA HIS A 112 -3.27 -6.34 8.09
C HIS A 112 -3.46 -7.45 7.06
N TYR A 113 -3.05 -7.17 5.81
CA TYR A 113 -3.12 -8.08 4.68
C TYR A 113 -1.84 -8.00 3.87
N THR A 114 -1.59 -9.05 3.08
CA THR A 114 -0.54 -9.05 2.06
C THR A 114 -1.08 -9.66 0.77
N VAL A 115 -0.61 -9.17 -0.37
CA VAL A 115 -0.98 -9.62 -1.72
C VAL A 115 0.26 -9.76 -2.57
N ASP A 116 0.24 -10.64 -3.58
CA ASP A 116 1.40 -10.80 -4.47
C ASP A 116 1.59 -9.56 -5.34
N SER A 117 0.48 -9.02 -5.87
CA SER A 117 0.44 -7.78 -6.64
C SER A 117 -0.82 -6.96 -6.34
N VAL A 118 -0.87 -5.74 -6.85
CA VAL A 118 -2.10 -4.90 -6.78
C VAL A 118 -3.29 -5.50 -7.53
N ALA A 119 -3.08 -6.46 -8.43
CA ALA A 119 -4.16 -7.14 -9.14
C ALA A 119 -5.03 -8.00 -8.20
N ASP A 120 -4.47 -8.45 -7.07
CA ASP A 120 -5.18 -9.30 -6.10
C ASP A 120 -5.97 -8.48 -5.06
N LEU A 121 -5.79 -7.15 -5.07
CA LEU A 121 -6.39 -6.21 -4.11
C LEU A 121 -7.93 -6.29 -4.01
N PRO A 122 -8.71 -6.51 -5.09
CA PRO A 122 -10.18 -6.55 -4.99
C PRO A 122 -10.72 -7.56 -3.97
N SER A 123 -10.04 -8.71 -3.83
CA SER A 123 -10.42 -9.74 -2.85
C SER A 123 -10.25 -9.25 -1.40
N VAL A 124 -9.14 -8.57 -1.11
CA VAL A 124 -8.84 -8.00 0.21
C VAL A 124 -9.79 -6.86 0.55
N LEU A 125 -10.13 -6.00 -0.42
CA LEU A 125 -11.10 -4.91 -0.19
C LEU A 125 -12.50 -5.43 0.15
N THR A 126 -12.90 -6.56 -0.44
CA THR A 126 -14.17 -7.23 -0.11
C THR A 126 -14.17 -7.72 1.34
N GLU A 127 -13.06 -8.31 1.79
CA GLU A 127 -12.90 -8.76 3.18
C GLU A 127 -12.91 -7.58 4.16
N ILE A 128 -12.15 -6.53 3.88
CA ILE A 128 -12.12 -5.30 4.71
C ILE A 128 -13.53 -4.71 4.82
N THR A 129 -14.27 -4.64 3.71
CA THR A 129 -15.67 -4.15 3.69
C THR A 129 -16.55 -5.00 4.60
N THR A 130 -16.42 -6.33 4.55
CA THR A 130 -17.17 -7.25 5.39
C THR A 130 -16.86 -7.05 6.88
N ARG A 131 -15.58 -6.84 7.22
CA ARG A 131 -15.13 -6.56 8.60
C ARG A 131 -15.64 -5.22 9.11
N LEU A 132 -15.60 -4.17 8.28
CA LEU A 132 -16.15 -2.86 8.61
C LEU A 132 -17.66 -2.94 8.91
N GLN A 133 -18.42 -3.72 8.13
CA GLN A 133 -19.85 -3.94 8.37
C GLN A 133 -20.14 -4.65 9.71
N ARG A 134 -19.18 -5.41 10.23
CA ARG A 134 -19.24 -6.04 11.55
C ARG A 134 -18.78 -5.11 12.68
N GLY A 135 -18.39 -3.87 12.36
CA GLY A 135 -17.87 -2.89 13.32
C GLY A 135 -16.39 -3.07 13.66
N GLU A 136 -15.67 -3.94 12.94
CA GLU A 136 -14.23 -4.07 13.11
C GLU A 136 -13.49 -2.83 12.61
N ARG A 137 -12.31 -2.57 13.20
CA ARG A 137 -11.45 -1.42 12.90
C ARG A 137 -10.03 -1.94 12.60
N PRO A 138 -9.17 -1.14 11.94
CA PRO A 138 -7.77 -1.50 11.70
C PRO A 138 -6.94 -1.41 13.00
N VAL A 139 -7.14 -2.38 13.89
CA VAL A 139 -6.43 -2.55 15.17
C VAL A 139 -5.13 -3.31 15.01
#